data_AF-A0A396CV53-F1
#
_entry.id   AF-A0A396CV53-F1
#
_cell.length_a   1.000
_cell.length_b   1.000
_cell.length_c   1.000
_cell.angle_alpha   90.00
_cell.angle_beta   90.00
_cell.angle_gamma   90.00
#
_symmetry.space_group_name_H-M   'P 1'
#
loop_
_entity.id
_entity.type
_entity.pdbx_description
1 polymer ?
#
loop_
_entity_poly.entity_id
_entity_poly.type
_entity_poly.pdbx_seq_one_letter_code
_entity_poly.pdbx_strand_id
1 'polypeptide(L)'
;MKDNLQELRKEAGYKSAKSFAKALSIPFTTYARYESRPDKIPLAAAWRLADVFDVSIDIIVGRTEPDPAIAPGAIQSRYDKLLPEFKQSLSDYLDYLLTKNSKVASHAFRQESRRIEAICARLDTIFLAELEKQDPDFFIHATAKQLRARFNDFLEQRVDLCQAIGAVNAIDVIMAAYDRTRGPFDFNGIPADVDADVDG
;
A
#
# COMPACT_ATOMS: atom_id res chain seq x y z
N MET A 1 41.82 12.28 11.98
CA MET A 1 40.97 11.22 11.40
C MET A 1 41.85 9.98 11.38
N LYS A 2 41.44 8.87 12.01
CA LYS A 2 42.32 7.71 12.21
C LYS A 2 42.57 6.97 10.88
N ASP A 3 43.84 6.71 10.58
CA ASP A 3 44.29 6.02 9.37
C ASP A 3 44.12 4.49 9.53
N ASN A 4 42.87 4.00 9.58
CA ASN A 4 42.55 2.58 9.85
C ASN A 4 43.35 1.61 8.98
N LEU A 5 43.48 1.87 7.68
CA LEU A 5 44.24 1.03 6.76
C LEU A 5 45.76 1.03 7.04
N GLN A 6 46.33 2.15 7.49
CA GLN A 6 47.75 2.19 7.83
C GLN A 6 48.04 1.40 9.11
N GLU A 7 47.13 1.44 10.08
CA GLU A 7 47.21 0.66 11.30
C GLU A 7 47.10 -0.84 10.99
N LEU A 8 46.07 -1.26 10.25
CA LEU A 8 45.89 -2.65 9.80
C LEU A 8 47.10 -3.17 9.02
N ARG A 9 47.69 -2.34 8.13
CA ARG A 9 48.91 -2.72 7.42
C ARG A 9 50.09 -2.98 8.36
N LYS A 10 50.26 -2.15 9.39
CA LYS A 10 51.34 -2.31 10.37
C LYS A 10 51.12 -3.56 11.23
N GLU A 11 49.88 -3.82 11.63
CA GLU A 11 49.48 -5.03 12.37
C GLU A 11 49.72 -6.30 11.55
N ALA A 12 49.46 -6.25 10.24
CA ALA A 12 49.81 -7.31 9.29
C ALA A 12 51.33 -7.44 9.04
N GLY A 13 52.18 -6.68 9.74
CA GLY A 13 53.64 -6.80 9.69
C GLY A 13 54.32 -6.03 8.56
N TYR A 14 53.58 -5.26 7.76
CA TYR A 14 54.14 -4.52 6.64
C TYR A 14 54.56 -3.11 7.06
N LYS A 15 55.87 -2.86 7.07
CA LYS A 15 56.43 -1.54 7.44
C LYS A 15 56.18 -0.46 6.39
N SER A 16 55.98 -0.83 5.12
CA SER A 16 55.73 0.12 4.01
C SER A 16 54.50 -0.24 3.19
N ALA A 17 53.79 0.79 2.72
CA ALA A 17 52.72 0.65 1.73
C ALA A 17 53.22 0.01 0.42
N LYS A 18 54.49 0.22 0.04
CA LYS A 18 55.08 -0.38 -1.16
C LYS A 18 55.27 -1.90 -1.02
N SER A 19 55.65 -2.38 0.17
CA SER A 19 55.77 -3.82 0.42
C SER A 19 54.42 -4.52 0.43
N PHE A 20 53.40 -3.86 0.98
CA PHE A 20 52.05 -4.41 1.02
C PHE A 20 51.40 -4.44 -0.37
N ALA A 21 51.50 -3.34 -1.13
CA ALA A 21 51.00 -3.28 -2.50
C ALA A 21 51.62 -4.35 -3.41
N LYS A 22 52.93 -4.63 -3.23
CA LYS A 22 53.62 -5.72 -3.92
C LYS A 22 53.05 -7.09 -3.54
N ALA A 23 52.76 -7.33 -2.27
CA ALA A 23 52.17 -8.59 -1.80
C ALA A 23 50.76 -8.82 -2.36
N LEU A 24 49.93 -7.76 -2.46
CA LEU A 24 48.58 -7.85 -3.03
C LEU A 24 48.55 -7.76 -4.57
N SER A 25 49.70 -7.57 -5.22
CA SER A 25 49.80 -7.32 -6.66
C SER A 25 48.96 -6.13 -7.14
N ILE A 26 48.95 -5.05 -6.35
CA ILE A 26 48.26 -3.80 -6.67
C ILE A 26 49.31 -2.70 -6.90
N PRO A 27 49.12 -1.76 -7.85
CA PRO A 27 50.01 -0.62 -8.00
C PRO A 27 50.14 0.18 -6.70
N PHE A 28 51.37 0.55 -6.33
CA PHE A 28 51.64 1.32 -5.11
C PHE A 28 50.80 2.62 -5.03
N THR A 29 50.68 3.34 -6.15
CA THR A 29 49.89 4.58 -6.23
C THR A 29 48.41 4.35 -5.93
N THR A 30 47.87 3.21 -6.35
CA THR A 30 46.49 2.79 -6.08
C THR A 30 46.30 2.50 -4.60
N TYR A 31 47.20 1.73 -3.99
CA TYR A 31 47.12 1.43 -2.56
C TYR A 31 47.34 2.65 -1.66
N ALA A 32 48.28 3.53 -2.00
CA ALA A 32 48.49 4.80 -1.28
C ALA A 32 47.25 5.73 -1.37
N ARG A 33 46.50 5.65 -2.48
CA ARG A 33 45.22 6.36 -2.60
C ARG A 33 44.15 5.77 -1.69
N TYR A 34 44.16 4.46 -1.46
CA TYR A 34 43.25 3.81 -0.52
C TYR A 34 43.55 4.21 0.93
N GLU A 35 44.82 4.25 1.32
CA GLU A 35 45.22 4.71 2.67
C GLU A 35 44.84 6.17 2.92
N SER A 36 44.89 7.04 1.90
CA SER A 36 44.54 8.46 2.04
C SER A 36 43.06 8.78 1.85
N ARG A 37 42.32 7.96 1.11
CA ARG A 37 40.88 8.11 0.85
C ARG A 37 40.14 6.76 0.95
N PRO A 38 39.89 6.26 2.18
CA PRO A 38 39.19 5.00 2.40
C PRO A 38 37.77 4.97 1.83
N ASP A 39 37.10 6.12 1.78
CA ASP A 39 35.74 6.30 1.24
C ASP A 39 35.64 6.12 -0.29
N LYS A 40 36.78 6.15 -1.00
CA LYS A 40 36.86 6.02 -2.47
C LYS A 40 37.37 4.66 -2.93
N ILE A 41 37.53 3.69 -2.02
CA ILE A 41 37.95 2.34 -2.38
C ILE A 41 36.80 1.66 -3.13
N PRO A 42 37.02 1.11 -4.34
CA PRO A 42 36.01 0.32 -5.04
C PRO A 42 35.62 -0.91 -4.20
N LEU A 43 34.33 -1.27 -4.19
CA LEU A 43 33.80 -2.37 -3.35
C LEU A 43 34.60 -3.68 -3.50
N ALA A 44 34.92 -4.08 -4.73
CA ALA A 44 35.71 -5.29 -4.99
C ALA A 44 37.12 -5.25 -4.36
N ALA A 45 37.74 -4.07 -4.31
CA ALA A 45 39.03 -3.89 -3.64
C ALA A 45 38.87 -3.88 -2.11
N ALA A 46 37.80 -3.27 -1.60
CA ALA A 46 37.49 -3.25 -0.18
C ALA A 46 37.23 -4.67 0.36
N TRP A 47 36.49 -5.51 -0.37
CA TRP A 47 36.29 -6.93 -0.05
C TRP A 47 37.61 -7.69 0.03
N ARG A 48 38.46 -7.58 -0.99
CA ARG A 48 39.76 -8.25 -0.97
C ARG A 48 40.67 -7.79 0.17
N LEU A 49 40.61 -6.52 0.55
CA LEU A 49 41.36 -5.99 1.68
C LEU A 49 40.80 -6.51 3.01
N ALA A 50 39.46 -6.56 3.14
CA ALA A 50 38.78 -7.14 4.29
C ALA A 50 39.16 -8.62 4.50
N ASP A 51 39.19 -9.42 3.43
CA ASP A 51 39.62 -10.82 3.48
C ASP A 51 41.10 -10.97 3.89
N VAL A 52 41.98 -10.08 3.43
CA VAL A 52 43.42 -10.13 3.74
C VAL A 52 43.68 -9.73 5.20
N PHE A 53 42.94 -8.76 5.72
CA PHE A 53 43.10 -8.26 7.08
C PHE A 53 42.22 -8.99 8.10
N ASP A 54 41.31 -9.86 7.65
CA ASP A 54 40.31 -10.55 8.47
C ASP A 54 39.44 -9.59 9.30
N VAL A 55 38.97 -8.51 8.65
CA VAL A 55 38.15 -7.46 9.27
C VAL A 55 36.91 -7.16 8.44
N SER A 56 35.89 -6.54 9.06
CA SER A 56 34.71 -6.06 8.33
C SER A 56 35.08 -4.97 7.32
N ILE A 57 34.38 -4.96 6.18
CA ILE A 57 34.48 -3.92 5.15
C ILE A 57 34.23 -2.53 5.73
N ASP A 58 33.35 -2.42 6.73
CA ASP A 58 33.04 -1.14 7.39
C ASP A 58 34.30 -0.54 8.04
N ILE A 59 35.19 -1.38 8.59
CA ILE A 59 36.48 -0.95 9.17
C ILE A 59 37.42 -0.43 8.07
N ILE A 60 37.46 -1.11 6.92
CA ILE A 60 38.28 -0.74 5.75
C ILE A 60 37.87 0.63 5.20
N VAL A 61 36.58 0.86 5.00
CA VAL A 61 36.08 2.11 4.41
C VAL A 61 35.93 3.24 5.44
N GLY A 62 36.23 2.97 6.71
CA GLY A 62 36.15 3.95 7.79
C GLY A 62 34.72 4.32 8.17
N ARG A 63 33.76 3.43 7.91
CA ARG A 63 32.37 3.60 8.36
C ARG A 63 32.29 3.23 9.84
N THR A 64 31.95 4.19 10.68
CA THR A 64 31.56 3.92 12.06
C THR A 64 30.27 3.11 12.07
N GLU A 65 30.17 2.14 12.99
CA GLU A 65 28.93 1.39 13.22
C GLU A 65 27.73 2.36 13.25
N PRO A 66 26.62 2.02 12.58
CA PRO A 66 25.42 2.85 12.63
C PRO A 66 25.02 3.06 14.10
N ASP A 67 24.72 4.31 14.45
CA ASP A 67 24.34 4.70 15.80
C ASP A 67 23.24 3.77 16.33
N PRO A 68 23.41 3.11 17.50
CA PRO A 68 22.37 2.29 18.09
C PRO A 68 21.09 3.08 18.42
N ALA A 69 21.09 4.41 18.40
CA ALA A 69 19.87 5.21 18.43
C ALA A 69 19.05 5.12 17.12
N ILE A 70 19.69 4.76 16.00
CA ILE A 70 19.10 4.42 14.70
C ILE A 70 18.90 2.88 14.59
N ALA A 71 19.08 2.14 15.70
CA ALA A 71 18.87 0.70 15.74
C ALA A 71 17.40 0.32 15.43
N PRO A 72 17.17 -0.93 14.98
CA PRO A 72 15.83 -1.52 14.94
C PRO A 72 15.02 -1.11 16.18
N GLY A 73 13.89 -0.42 15.94
CA GLY A 73 13.09 0.21 16.99
C GLY A 73 12.78 -0.75 18.14
N ALA A 74 12.36 -0.22 19.29
CA ALA A 74 12.20 -1.00 20.54
C ALA A 74 11.43 -2.33 20.39
N ILE A 75 10.55 -2.43 19.40
CA ILE A 75 9.81 -3.64 19.04
C ILE A 75 10.70 -4.68 18.34
N GLN A 76 11.47 -4.28 17.32
CA GLN A 76 12.34 -5.18 16.55
C GLN A 76 13.46 -5.75 17.44
N SER A 77 14.06 -4.91 18.30
CA SER A 77 15.04 -5.37 19.30
C SER A 77 14.47 -6.40 20.30
N ARG A 78 13.18 -6.34 20.61
CA ARG A 78 12.50 -7.35 21.46
C ARG A 78 12.15 -8.60 20.66
N TYR A 79 11.72 -8.42 19.41
CA TYR A 79 11.42 -9.51 18.50
C TYR A 79 12.66 -10.37 18.23
N ASP A 80 13.81 -9.75 17.97
CA ASP A 80 15.05 -10.48 17.64
C ASP A 80 15.50 -11.39 18.78
N LYS A 81 15.24 -11.00 20.02
CA LYS A 81 15.53 -11.77 21.26
C LYS A 81 14.58 -12.93 21.51
N LEU A 82 13.47 -13.04 20.78
CA LEU A 82 12.55 -14.17 20.91
C LEU A 82 13.16 -15.44 20.31
N LEU A 83 12.84 -16.58 20.93
CA LEU A 83 13.10 -17.89 20.35
C LEU A 83 12.25 -18.09 19.08
N PRO A 84 12.67 -18.95 18.14
CA PRO A 84 11.96 -19.18 16.88
C PRO A 84 10.49 -19.55 17.06
N GLU A 85 10.16 -20.35 18.08
CA GLU A 85 8.80 -20.82 18.35
C GLU A 85 7.87 -19.65 18.78
N PHE A 86 8.42 -18.70 19.54
CA PHE A 86 7.69 -17.50 19.96
C PHE A 86 7.59 -16.47 18.83
N LYS A 87 8.58 -16.40 17.93
CA LYS A 87 8.48 -15.59 16.70
C LYS A 87 7.34 -16.09 15.81
N GLN A 88 7.22 -17.40 15.65
CA GLN A 88 6.13 -18.01 14.89
C GLN A 88 4.78 -17.74 15.56
N SER A 89 4.67 -17.97 16.86
CA SER A 89 3.43 -17.71 17.62
C SER A 89 2.98 -16.25 17.51
N LEU A 90 3.91 -15.30 17.52
CA LEU A 90 3.62 -13.88 17.34
C LEU A 90 3.16 -13.55 15.91
N SER A 91 3.75 -14.19 14.90
CA SER A 91 3.30 -14.08 13.50
C SER A 91 1.86 -14.57 13.36
N ASP A 92 1.56 -15.76 13.88
CA ASP A 92 0.22 -16.36 13.81
C ASP A 92 -0.82 -15.47 14.51
N TYR A 93 -0.44 -14.87 15.65
CA TYR A 93 -1.31 -13.94 16.36
C TYR A 93 -1.55 -12.64 15.58
N LEU A 94 -0.51 -12.09 14.94
CA LEU A 94 -0.65 -10.91 14.08
C LEU A 94 -1.58 -11.21 12.88
N ASP A 95 -1.42 -12.36 12.24
CA ASP A 95 -2.29 -12.79 11.14
C ASP A 95 -3.75 -12.95 11.59
N TYR A 96 -3.97 -13.51 12.78
CA TYR A 96 -5.30 -13.56 13.39
C TYR A 96 -5.87 -12.16 13.63
N LEU A 97 -5.09 -11.23 14.18
CA LEU A 97 -5.54 -9.86 14.42
C LEU A 97 -5.87 -9.12 13.13
N LEU A 98 -5.04 -9.27 12.09
CA LEU A 98 -5.29 -8.68 10.77
C LEU A 98 -6.56 -9.25 10.14
N THR A 99 -6.77 -10.56 10.23
CA THR A 99 -7.98 -11.23 9.76
C THR A 99 -9.21 -10.78 10.55
N LYS A 100 -9.07 -10.57 11.86
CA LYS A 100 -10.16 -10.07 12.70
C LYS A 100 -10.49 -8.62 12.36
N ASN A 101 -9.49 -7.78 12.15
CA ASN A 101 -9.67 -6.39 11.74
C ASN A 101 -10.38 -6.29 10.38
N SER A 102 -9.96 -7.09 9.39
CA SER A 102 -10.62 -7.09 8.08
C SER A 102 -12.07 -7.56 8.17
N LYS A 103 -12.37 -8.53 9.03
CA LYS A 103 -13.75 -8.99 9.30
C LYS A 103 -14.57 -7.92 10.01
N VAL A 104 -14.05 -7.26 11.05
CA VAL A 104 -14.76 -6.18 11.77
C VAL A 104 -15.03 -5.00 10.85
N ALA A 105 -14.04 -4.57 10.07
CA ALA A 105 -14.21 -3.53 9.05
C ALA A 105 -15.25 -3.96 8.00
N SER A 106 -15.23 -5.21 7.55
CA SER A 106 -16.24 -5.76 6.63
C SER A 106 -17.64 -5.81 7.25
N HIS A 107 -17.77 -6.11 8.55
CA HIS A 107 -19.05 -6.15 9.23
C HIS A 107 -19.64 -4.74 9.42
N ALA A 108 -18.83 -3.75 9.82
CA ALA A 108 -19.25 -2.35 9.92
C ALA A 108 -19.67 -1.81 8.55
N PHE A 109 -18.87 -2.08 7.50
CA PHE A 109 -19.19 -1.69 6.13
C PHE A 109 -20.47 -2.38 5.60
N ARG A 110 -20.67 -3.67 5.91
CA ARG A 110 -21.88 -4.41 5.54
C ARG A 110 -23.13 -3.87 6.25
N GLN A 111 -23.03 -3.49 7.52
CA GLN A 111 -24.17 -2.94 8.25
C GLN A 111 -24.59 -1.58 7.68
N GLU A 112 -23.62 -0.70 7.43
CA GLU A 112 -23.89 0.60 6.84
C GLU A 112 -24.40 0.48 5.40
N SER A 113 -23.80 -0.40 4.59
CA SER A 113 -24.28 -0.69 3.23
C SER A 113 -25.72 -1.21 3.22
N ARG A 114 -26.08 -2.14 4.11
CA ARG A 114 -27.46 -2.65 4.23
C ARG A 114 -28.44 -1.56 4.65
N ARG A 115 -28.04 -0.66 5.55
CA ARG A 115 -28.87 0.47 5.96
C ARG A 115 -29.15 1.38 4.78
N ILE A 116 -28.12 1.73 4.01
CA ILE A 116 -28.22 2.57 2.82
C ILE A 116 -29.09 1.87 1.75
N GLU A 117 -28.87 0.57 1.49
CA GLU A 117 -29.66 -0.22 0.55
C GLU A 117 -31.14 -0.30 0.97
N ALA A 118 -31.44 -0.47 2.26
CA ALA A 118 -32.82 -0.48 2.77
C ALA A 118 -33.51 0.88 2.59
N ILE A 119 -32.78 1.98 2.81
CA ILE A 119 -33.29 3.34 2.58
C ILE A 119 -33.53 3.57 1.09
N CYS A 120 -32.58 3.18 0.24
CA CYS A 120 -32.70 3.24 -1.22
C CYS A 120 -33.92 2.47 -1.72
N ALA A 121 -34.13 1.22 -1.29
CA ALA A 121 -35.28 0.41 -1.67
C ALA A 121 -36.62 1.05 -1.26
N ARG A 122 -36.68 1.69 -0.08
CA ARG A 122 -37.87 2.42 0.35
C ARG A 122 -38.15 3.62 -0.53
N LEU A 123 -37.13 4.42 -0.84
CA LEU A 123 -37.26 5.59 -1.70
C LEU A 123 -37.64 5.20 -3.13
N ASP A 124 -37.05 4.13 -3.67
CA ASP A 124 -37.37 3.56 -4.97
C ASP A 124 -38.84 3.13 -5.03
N THR A 125 -39.35 2.46 -3.98
CA THR A 125 -40.77 2.07 -3.91
C THR A 125 -41.71 3.28 -3.95
N ILE A 126 -41.37 4.35 -3.22
CA ILE A 126 -42.17 5.59 -3.22
C ILE A 126 -42.11 6.25 -4.60
N PHE A 127 -40.92 6.35 -5.18
CA PHE A 127 -40.69 6.90 -6.51
C PHE A 127 -41.52 6.19 -7.57
N LEU A 128 -41.44 4.85 -7.66
CA LEU A 128 -42.19 4.08 -8.65
C LEU A 128 -43.71 4.26 -8.48
N ALA A 129 -44.22 4.28 -7.24
CA ALA A 129 -45.63 4.47 -6.96
C ALA A 129 -46.13 5.89 -7.29
N GLU A 130 -45.26 6.91 -7.20
CA GLU A 130 -45.56 8.27 -7.67
C GLU A 130 -45.48 8.35 -9.19
N LEU A 131 -44.48 7.72 -9.80
CA LEU A 131 -44.28 7.70 -11.25
C LEU A 131 -45.44 7.02 -11.99
N GLU A 132 -45.90 5.86 -11.49
CA GLU A 132 -47.06 5.14 -12.03
C GLU A 132 -48.34 6.01 -12.04
N LYS A 133 -48.49 6.93 -11.07
CA LYS A 133 -49.64 7.83 -10.98
C LYS A 133 -49.52 9.08 -11.85
N GLN A 134 -48.30 9.60 -12.01
CA GLN A 134 -48.05 10.86 -12.70
C GLN A 134 -47.89 10.65 -14.22
N ASP A 135 -47.19 9.59 -14.61
CA ASP A 135 -46.87 9.31 -16.02
C ASP A 135 -46.88 7.78 -16.26
N PRO A 136 -48.08 7.18 -16.37
CA PRO A 136 -48.23 5.73 -16.55
C PRO A 136 -47.58 5.21 -17.84
N ASP A 137 -47.67 6.00 -18.92
CA ASP A 137 -47.11 5.64 -20.22
C ASP A 137 -45.58 5.59 -20.17
N PHE A 138 -44.94 6.57 -19.52
CA PHE A 138 -43.50 6.53 -19.29
C PHE A 138 -43.11 5.36 -18.38
N PHE A 139 -43.85 5.09 -17.29
CA PHE A 139 -43.55 4.01 -16.37
C PHE A 139 -43.47 2.63 -17.06
N ILE A 140 -44.36 2.36 -18.00
CA ILE A 140 -44.43 1.08 -18.72
C ILE A 140 -43.30 0.93 -19.75
N HIS A 141 -42.84 2.04 -20.34
CA HIS A 141 -41.91 2.03 -21.47
C HIS A 141 -40.49 2.50 -21.13
N ALA A 142 -40.22 2.94 -19.90
CA ALA A 142 -38.94 3.51 -19.52
C ALA A 142 -37.80 2.48 -19.49
N THR A 143 -36.64 2.89 -20.01
CA THR A 143 -35.38 2.13 -19.88
C THR A 143 -34.74 2.35 -18.50
N ALA A 144 -33.82 1.49 -18.07
CA ALA A 144 -33.14 1.64 -16.79
C ALA A 144 -32.36 2.97 -16.70
N LYS A 145 -31.77 3.41 -17.82
CA LYS A 145 -31.09 4.72 -17.89
C LYS A 145 -32.05 5.89 -17.67
N GLN A 146 -33.25 5.82 -18.26
CA GLN A 146 -34.29 6.83 -18.09
C GLN A 146 -34.86 6.82 -16.66
N LEU A 147 -35.12 5.64 -16.09
CA LEU A 147 -35.56 5.49 -14.69
C LEU A 147 -34.51 5.99 -13.70
N ARG A 148 -33.22 5.71 -13.94
CA ARG A 148 -32.10 6.19 -13.13
C ARG A 148 -32.02 7.73 -13.13
N ALA A 149 -32.18 8.36 -14.29
CA ALA A 149 -32.17 9.82 -14.39
C ALA A 149 -33.36 10.43 -13.62
N ARG A 150 -34.57 9.91 -13.82
CA ARG A 150 -35.77 10.37 -13.09
C ARG A 150 -35.69 10.12 -11.59
N PHE A 151 -35.05 9.03 -11.17
CA PHE A 151 -34.81 8.76 -9.76
C PHE A 151 -33.81 9.75 -9.16
N ASN A 152 -32.75 10.12 -9.89
CA ASN A 152 -31.84 11.18 -9.46
C ASN A 152 -32.57 12.51 -9.29
N ASP A 153 -33.38 12.91 -10.27
CA ASP A 153 -34.19 14.14 -10.20
C ASP A 153 -35.16 14.11 -9.00
N PHE A 154 -35.74 12.95 -8.70
CA PHE A 154 -36.60 12.74 -7.54
C PHE A 154 -35.84 12.92 -6.21
N LEU A 155 -34.60 12.44 -6.11
CA LEU A 155 -33.75 12.64 -4.93
C LEU A 155 -33.29 14.09 -4.79
N GLU A 156 -32.99 14.79 -5.89
CA GLU A 156 -32.63 16.21 -5.90
C GLU A 156 -33.80 17.12 -5.49
N GLN A 157 -35.03 16.73 -5.82
CA GLN A 157 -36.22 17.44 -5.35
C GLN A 157 -36.53 17.19 -3.87
N ARG A 158 -36.00 16.10 -3.29
CA ARG A 158 -36.22 15.69 -1.90
C ARG A 158 -34.92 15.47 -1.12
N VAL A 159 -34.05 16.48 -1.19
CA VAL A 159 -32.77 16.51 -0.47
C VAL A 159 -32.96 16.37 1.03
N ASP A 160 -34.08 16.85 1.58
CA ASP A 160 -34.48 16.71 2.97
C ASP A 160 -34.60 15.24 3.42
N LEU A 161 -35.20 14.38 2.58
CA LEU A 161 -35.30 12.94 2.83
C LEU A 161 -33.94 12.25 2.75
N CYS A 162 -33.02 12.76 1.93
CA CYS A 162 -31.67 12.24 1.76
C CYS A 162 -30.75 12.67 2.92
N GLN A 163 -30.89 13.90 3.43
CA GLN A 163 -30.08 14.43 4.54
C GLN A 163 -30.30 13.68 5.86
N ALA A 164 -31.44 12.99 6.03
CA ALA A 164 -31.70 12.10 7.16
C ALA A 164 -30.71 10.92 7.29
N ILE A 165 -29.90 10.66 6.25
CA ILE A 165 -28.86 9.62 6.22
C ILE A 165 -27.59 10.07 6.97
N GLY A 166 -27.35 11.40 7.11
CA GLY A 166 -26.17 11.93 7.78
C GLY A 166 -24.85 11.76 7.01
N ALA A 167 -24.91 11.41 5.72
CA ALA A 167 -23.74 11.29 4.85
C ALA A 167 -23.42 12.62 4.15
N VAL A 168 -22.13 12.97 4.08
CA VAL A 168 -21.63 14.01 3.17
C VAL A 168 -21.79 13.46 1.75
N ASN A 169 -22.73 14.01 0.98
CA ASN A 169 -23.19 13.51 -0.35
C ASN A 169 -24.16 12.31 -0.30
N ALA A 170 -25.22 12.45 0.50
CA ALA A 170 -26.26 11.42 0.62
C ALA A 170 -26.88 10.96 -0.72
N ILE A 171 -27.08 11.85 -1.69
CA ILE A 171 -27.66 11.50 -3.00
C ILE A 171 -26.74 10.56 -3.77
N ASP A 172 -25.45 10.88 -3.90
CA ASP A 172 -24.46 10.03 -4.58
C ASP A 172 -24.38 8.64 -3.95
N VAL A 173 -24.45 8.59 -2.61
CA VAL A 173 -24.42 7.35 -1.84
C VAL A 173 -25.67 6.48 -2.10
N ILE A 174 -26.85 7.09 -2.18
CA ILE A 174 -28.10 6.40 -2.54
C ILE A 174 -28.07 5.95 -4.00
N MET A 175 -27.61 6.79 -4.93
CA MET A 175 -27.51 6.46 -6.35
C MET A 175 -26.55 5.30 -6.60
N ALA A 176 -25.41 5.26 -5.90
CA ALA A 176 -24.50 4.12 -5.95
C ALA A 176 -25.12 2.84 -5.36
N ALA A 177 -26.03 2.94 -4.38
CA ALA A 177 -26.79 1.79 -3.90
C ALA A 177 -27.85 1.34 -4.91
N TYR A 178 -28.56 2.29 -5.54
CA TYR A 178 -29.55 2.05 -6.58
C TYR A 178 -28.96 1.33 -7.79
N ASP A 179 -27.80 1.77 -8.26
CA ASP A 179 -27.08 1.13 -9.37
C ASP A 179 -26.66 -0.31 -9.05
N ARG A 180 -26.31 -0.59 -7.78
CA ARG A 180 -25.97 -1.95 -7.32
C ARG A 180 -27.19 -2.86 -7.18
N THR A 181 -28.33 -2.34 -6.72
CA THR A 181 -29.54 -3.15 -6.49
C THR A 181 -30.29 -3.46 -7.78
N ARG A 182 -30.30 -2.55 -8.75
CA ARG A 182 -30.96 -2.75 -10.04
C ARG A 182 -30.05 -3.30 -11.14
N GLY A 183 -28.72 -3.16 -11.01
CA GLY A 183 -27.76 -3.71 -11.97
C GLY A 183 -27.93 -3.18 -13.40
N PRO A 184 -27.08 -3.61 -14.36
CA PRO A 184 -27.07 -3.09 -15.73
C PRO A 184 -28.17 -3.70 -16.61
N PHE A 185 -29.23 -4.28 -16.03
CA PHE A 185 -30.28 -4.96 -16.77
C PHE A 185 -31.56 -4.14 -16.72
N ASP A 186 -32.10 -3.81 -17.90
CA ASP A 186 -33.39 -3.17 -18.01
C ASP A 186 -34.50 -4.07 -17.42
N PHE A 187 -35.63 -3.46 -17.04
CA PHE A 187 -36.83 -4.14 -16.53
C PHE A 187 -37.33 -5.27 -17.46
N ASN A 188 -36.90 -5.27 -18.73
CA ASN A 188 -37.16 -6.28 -19.75
C ASN A 188 -36.02 -7.30 -19.99
N GLY A 189 -34.98 -7.33 -19.15
CA GLY A 189 -33.86 -8.28 -19.28
C GLY A 189 -32.88 -7.97 -20.42
N ILE A 190 -32.90 -6.75 -20.96
CA ILE A 190 -31.94 -6.30 -21.99
C ILE A 190 -30.73 -5.66 -21.27
N PRO A 191 -29.49 -6.08 -21.58
CA PRO A 191 -28.30 -5.42 -21.04
C PRO A 191 -28.21 -3.98 -21.55
N ALA A 192 -27.93 -3.03 -20.65
CA ALA A 192 -27.92 -1.59 -20.89
C ALA A 192 -26.88 -1.09 -21.92
N ASP A 193 -26.04 -1.98 -22.46
CA ASP A 193 -24.91 -1.67 -23.37
C ASP A 193 -25.11 -2.17 -24.82
N VAL A 194 -26.36 -2.39 -25.27
CA VAL A 194 -26.60 -2.57 -26.72
C VAL A 194 -26.98 -1.23 -27.33
N ASP A 195 -25.95 -0.42 -27.61
CA ASP A 195 -26.05 0.66 -28.58
C ASP A 195 -26.47 0.05 -29.93
N ALA A 196 -27.74 0.22 -30.28
CA ALA A 196 -28.21 0.04 -31.64
C ALA A 196 -27.82 1.29 -32.44
N ASP A 197 -26.56 1.33 -32.87
CA ASP A 197 -26.22 1.94 -34.16
C ASP A 197 -27.05 1.20 -35.22
N VAL A 198 -28.20 1.76 -35.57
CA VAL A 198 -28.89 1.46 -36.83
C VAL A 198 -28.84 2.72 -37.65
N ASP A 199 -27.80 2.79 -38.48
CA ASP A 199 -27.80 3.55 -39.72
C ASP A 199 -29.11 3.28 -40.49
N GLY A 200 -29.78 4.36 -40.90
CA GLY A 200 -30.99 4.36 -41.72
C GLY A 200 -31.58 5.74 -41.87
#